data_AF-A0A512INT4-F1
#
_entry.id   AF-A0A512INT4-F1
#
_cell.length_a   1.000
_cell.length_b   1.000
_cell.length_c   1.000
_cell.angle_alpha   90.00
_cell.angle_beta   90.00
_cell.angle_gamma   90.00
#
_symmetry.space_group_name_H-M   'P 1'
#
loop_
_entity.id
_entity.type
_entity.pdbx_description
1 polymer ?
#
loop_
_entity_poly.entity_id
_entity_poly.type
_entity_poly.pdbx_seq_one_letter_code
_entity_poly.pdbx_strand_id
1 'polypeptide(L)' 'MRSQSDRPACPFLDALIVLLDEEADTRDCRRRPELIGAMNDLEMEAVLAGASALTVSMIHASKTMLQVNDLMAPTLQ' A
#
# COMPACT_ATOMS: atom_id res chain seq x y z
N MET A 1 8.77 -12.35 -24.42
CA MET A 1 7.40 -11.82 -24.68
C MET A 1 6.66 -11.90 -23.35
N ARG A 2 6.49 -10.78 -22.64
CA ARG A 2 5.65 -10.75 -21.43
C ARG A 2 4.20 -10.64 -21.90
N SER A 3 3.39 -11.66 -21.61
CA SER A 3 1.95 -11.62 -21.80
C SER A 3 1.39 -10.40 -21.08
N GLN A 4 1.00 -9.37 -21.83
CA GLN A 4 0.21 -8.26 -21.32
C GLN A 4 -1.12 -8.87 -20.88
N SER A 5 -1.21 -9.13 -19.58
CA SER A 5 -2.46 -9.54 -18.98
C SER A 5 -3.35 -8.30 -18.99
N ASP A 6 -4.47 -8.36 -19.70
CA ASP A 6 -5.61 -7.42 -19.64
C ASP A 6 -6.20 -7.42 -18.21
N ARG A 7 -5.40 -7.02 -17.22
CA ARG A 7 -5.90 -6.73 -15.90
C ARG A 7 -6.38 -5.29 -15.92
N PRO A 8 -7.60 -5.00 -15.44
CA PRO A 8 -7.99 -3.62 -15.18
C PRO A 8 -6.90 -3.03 -14.27
N ALA A 9 -6.22 -2.00 -14.77
CA ALA A 9 -5.25 -1.26 -13.99
C ALA A 9 -6.00 -0.61 -12.84
N CYS A 10 -5.67 -0.99 -11.60
CA CYS A 10 -6.20 -0.33 -10.42
C CYS A 10 -5.22 0.82 -10.12
N PRO A 11 -5.56 2.08 -10.44
CA PRO A 11 -4.61 3.19 -10.34
C PRO A 11 -4.07 3.36 -8.92
N PHE A 12 -4.86 3.01 -7.90
CA PHE A 12 -4.45 3.03 -6.50
C PHE A 12 -3.43 1.94 -6.17
N LEU A 13 -3.60 0.74 -6.74
CA LEU A 13 -2.64 -0.34 -6.57
C LEU A 13 -1.33 -0.03 -7.30
N ASP A 14 -1.40 0.55 -8.50
CA ASP A 14 -0.23 0.95 -9.26
C ASP A 14 0.57 2.04 -8.53
N ALA A 15 -0.12 3.06 -8.00
CA ALA A 15 0.49 4.11 -7.19
C ALA A 15 1.16 3.53 -5.91
N LEU A 16 0.49 2.59 -5.24
CA LEU A 16 1.04 1.91 -4.07
C LEU A 16 2.29 1.10 -4.40
N ILE A 17 2.30 0.37 -5.53
CA ILE A 17 3.47 -0.41 -5.97
C ILE A 17 4.67 0.51 -6.20
N VAL A 18 4.48 1.65 -6.88
CA VAL A 18 5.56 2.62 -7.11
C VAL A 18 6.17 3.08 -5.78
N LEU A 19 5.34 3.45 -4.79
CA LEU A 19 5.83 3.90 -3.49
C LEU A 19 6.59 2.79 -2.73
N LEU A 20 6.12 1.54 -2.83
CA LEU A 20 6.77 0.38 -2.19
C LEU A 20 8.11 0.07 -2.85
N ASP A 21 8.19 0.11 -4.18
CA ASP A 21 9.43 -0.09 -4.93
C ASP A 21 10.45 1.01 -4.60
N GLU A 22 10.01 2.26 -4.49
CA GLU A 22 10.86 3.38 -4.10
C GLU A 22 11.40 3.24 -2.67
N GLU A 23 10.59 2.84 -1.69
CA GLU A 23 11.07 2.56 -0.31
C GLU A 23 12.05 1.37 -0.31
N ALA A 24 11.80 0.32 -1.10
CA ALA A 24 12.68 -0.83 -1.18
C ALA A 24 14.06 -0.49 -1.79
N ASP A 25 14.08 0.31 -2.85
CA ASP A 25 15.30 0.71 -3.56
C ASP A 25 16.13 1.70 -2.74
N THR A 26 15.49 2.68 -2.12
CA THR A 26 16.18 3.77 -1.41
C THR A 26 16.43 3.46 0.07
N ARG A 27 15.70 2.48 0.63
CA ARG A 27 15.58 2.25 2.09
C ARG A 27 15.14 3.50 2.86
N ASP A 28 14.45 4.42 2.18
CA ASP A 28 14.01 5.69 2.74
C ASP A 28 12.56 5.62 3.25
N CYS A 29 12.42 5.46 4.55
CA CYS A 29 11.11 5.43 5.21
C CYS A 29 10.48 6.82 5.39
N ARG A 30 11.08 7.94 4.93
CA ARG A 30 10.50 9.28 5.11
C ARG A 30 9.16 9.47 4.42
N ARG A 31 8.86 8.65 3.40
CA ARG A 31 7.61 8.69 2.61
C ARG A 31 6.54 7.74 3.15
N ARG A 32 6.72 7.16 4.34
CA ARG A 32 5.69 6.33 4.98
C ARG A 32 4.32 6.99 5.14
N PRO A 33 4.21 8.31 5.44
CA PRO A 33 2.91 8.98 5.40
C PRO A 33 2.22 8.89 4.03
N GLU A 34 2.98 8.94 2.93
CA GLU A 34 2.46 8.81 1.57
C GLU A 34 2.00 7.36 1.29
N LEU A 35 2.76 6.36 1.75
CA LEU A 35 2.35 4.95 1.67
C LEU A 35 1.06 4.68 2.48
N ILE A 36 0.93 5.23 3.68
CA ILE A 36 -0.30 5.13 4.48
C ILE A 36 -1.47 5.79 3.75
N GLY A 37 -1.23 6.94 3.11
CA GLY A 37 -2.21 7.60 2.24
C GLY A 37 -2.68 6.70 1.10
N ALA A 38 -1.75 6.15 0.31
CA ALA A 38 -2.06 5.25 -0.79
C ALA A 38 -2.79 3.98 -0.34
N MET A 39 -2.46 3.45 0.85
CA MET A 39 -3.18 2.32 1.44
C MET A 39 -4.62 2.66 1.82
N ASN A 40 -4.89 3.87 2.32
CA ASN A 40 -6.26 4.33 2.60
C ASN A 40 -7.07 4.49 1.30
N ASP A 41 -6.47 5.06 0.26
CA ASP A 41 -7.13 5.23 -1.03
C ASP A 41 -7.47 3.87 -1.66
N LEU A 42 -6.54 2.91 -1.59
CA LEU A 42 -6.77 1.54 -2.05
C LEU A 42 -7.86 0.81 -1.25
N GLU A 43 -7.91 0.99 0.08
CA GLU A 43 -8.96 0.41 0.93
C GLU A 43 -10.33 0.99 0.60
N MET A 44 -10.41 2.31 0.41
CA MET A 44 -11.65 3.01 0.03
C MET A 44 -12.14 2.53 -1.34
N GLU A 45 -11.25 2.46 -2.34
CA GLU A 45 -11.61 1.95 -3.67
C GLU A 45 -12.08 0.49 -3.61
N ALA A 46 -11.39 -0.37 -2.84
CA ALA A 46 -11.78 -1.77 -2.70
C ALA A 46 -13.20 -1.90 -2.11
N VAL A 47 -13.57 -1.06 -1.15
CA VAL A 47 -14.93 -1.01 -0.60
C VAL A 47 -15.94 -0.54 -1.65
N LEU A 48 -15.64 0.55 -2.36
CA LEU A 48 -16.54 1.12 -3.39
C LEU A 48 -16.75 0.17 -4.57
N ALA A 49 -15.71 -0.56 -4.97
CA ALA A 49 -15.76 -1.57 -6.03
C ALA A 49 -16.44 -2.88 -5.61
N GLY A 50 -16.86 -3.01 -4.34
CA GLY A 50 -17.50 -4.22 -3.83
C GLY A 50 -16.54 -5.40 -3.71
N ALA A 51 -15.26 -5.15 -3.41
CA ALA A 51 -14.28 -6.20 -3.18
C ALA A 51 -14.72 -7.12 -2.02
N SER A 52 -14.20 -8.35 -2.02
CA SER A 52 -14.52 -9.31 -0.96
C SER A 52 -14.06 -8.81 0.41
N ALA A 53 -14.77 -9.21 1.47
CA ALA A 53 -14.38 -8.87 2.85
C ALA A 53 -12.94 -9.31 3.18
N LEU A 54 -12.48 -10.43 2.60
CA LEU A 54 -11.10 -10.89 2.72
C LEU A 54 -10.12 -9.88 2.10
N THR A 55 -10.42 -9.36 0.91
CA THR A 55 -9.56 -8.37 0.23
C THR A 55 -9.42 -7.11 1.06
N VAL A 56 -10.54 -6.55 1.51
CA VAL A 56 -10.54 -5.37 2.38
C VAL A 56 -9.76 -5.63 3.67
N SER A 57 -9.94 -6.80 4.29
CA SER A 57 -9.22 -7.18 5.51
C SER A 57 -7.70 -7.29 5.30
N MET A 58 -7.26 -7.79 4.14
CA MET A 58 -5.83 -7.86 3.82
C MET A 58 -5.21 -6.48 3.62
N ILE A 59 -5.92 -5.56 2.96
CA ILE A 59 -5.48 -4.17 2.79
C ILE A 59 -5.40 -3.50 4.17
N HIS A 60 -6.44 -3.67 5.00
CA HIS A 60 -6.48 -3.13 6.35
C HIS A 60 -5.33 -3.63 7.22
N ALA A 61 -5.09 -4.95 7.25
CA ALA A 61 -3.99 -5.54 8.00
C ALA A 61 -2.62 -5.01 7.55
N SER A 62 -2.42 -4.89 6.24
CA SER A 62 -1.18 -4.34 5.67
C SER A 62 -0.97 -2.88 6.07
N LYS A 63 -2.03 -2.08 6.09
CA LYS A 63 -1.99 -0.69 6.58
C LYS A 63 -1.64 -0.61 8.06
N THR A 64 -2.27 -1.44 8.89
CA THR A 64 -1.97 -1.49 10.33
C THR A 64 -0.51 -1.87 10.58
N MET A 65 0.03 -2.84 9.84
CA MET A 65 1.44 -3.23 9.93
C MET A 65 2.39 -2.08 9.59
N LEU A 66 2.08 -1.31 8.55
CA LEU A 66 2.85 -0.12 8.17
C LEU A 66 2.84 0.94 9.29
N GLN A 67 1.67 1.19 9.88
CA GLN A 67 1.51 2.15 10.98
C GLN A 67 2.25 1.72 12.27
N VAL A 68 2.20 0.43 12.62
CA VAL A 68 2.91 -0.12 13.78
C VAL A 68 4.42 0.01 13.60
N ASN A 69 4.94 -0.29 12.40
CA ASN A 69 6.35 -0.11 12.09
C ASN A 69 6.79 1.36 12.16
N ASP A 70 5.88 2.32 11.94
CA ASP A 70 6.18 3.75 12.07
C ASP A 70 6.21 4.19 13.53
N LEU A 71 5.28 3.68 14.33
CA LEU A 71 5.24 3.88 15.78
C LEU A 71 6.42 3.27 16.53
N MET A 72 7.03 2.21 15.98
CA MET A 72 8.23 1.55 16.56
C MET A 72 9.55 2.18 16.11
N ALA A 73 9.55 3.11 15.15
CA ALA A 73 10.76 3.79 14.69
C ALA A 73 11.42 4.80 15.67
N PRO A 74 10.79 5.33 16.74
CA PRO A 74 11.46 6.22 17.68
C PRO A 74 11.93 5.47 18.92
N THR A 75 13.12 4.85 18.87
CA THR A 75 13.89 4.56 20.10
C THR A 75 15.41 4.47 19.88
N LEU A 76 15.91 4.98 18.76
CA LEU A 76 17.35 5.11 18.51
C LEU A 76 17.65 6.57 18.10
N GLN A 77 17.55 7.47 19.08
CA GLN A 77 18.23 8.77 19.07
C GLN A 77 19.15 8.83 20.28
#